data_AF-A0A951BIH8-F1
#
_entry.id   AF-A0A951BIH8-F1
#
_cell.length_a   1.000
_cell.length_b   1.000
_cell.length_c   1.000
_cell.angle_alpha   90.00
_cell.angle_beta   90.00
_cell.angle_gamma   90.00
#
_symmetry.space_group_name_H-M   'P 1'
#
loop_
_entity.id
_entity.type
_entity.pdbx_description
1 polymer ?
#
loop_
_entity_poly.entity_id
_entity_poly.type
_entity_poly.pdbx_seq_one_letter_code
_entity_poly.pdbx_strand_id
1 'polypeptide(L)'
;MPELRWSPESWRGKPIEQAPVYPDPAELAGVERQLGGFPPLVFAGEARKLKRALGSVANGEAFLLQGGDCAESFAEHSADNIRDFFRVFLQMAVVLTFAAASPVVKVGRIAGQFAKPRSAPSEVQDGVELPSYRG
;
A
#
# COMPACT_ATOMS: atom_id res chain seq x y z
N MET A 1 -26.58 4.12 21.43
CA MET A 1 -25.59 5.15 21.04
C MET A 1 -25.82 5.45 19.57
N PRO A 2 -25.90 6.70 19.13
CA PRO A 2 -26.07 6.97 17.70
C PRO A 2 -24.87 6.38 16.95
N GLU A 3 -25.13 5.50 15.98
CA GLU A 3 -24.09 4.98 15.10
C GLU A 3 -23.46 6.16 14.36
N LEU A 4 -22.17 6.37 14.58
CA LEU A 4 -21.39 7.34 13.82
C LEU A 4 -21.46 6.92 12.34
N ARG A 5 -22.14 7.73 11.52
CA ARG A 5 -22.21 7.52 10.07
C ARG A 5 -20.79 7.56 9.51
N TRP A 6 -20.39 6.50 8.81
CA TRP A 6 -19.06 6.39 8.22
C TRP A 6 -18.81 7.54 7.23
N SER A 7 -17.62 8.14 7.33
CA SER A 7 -17.07 9.10 6.37
C SER A 7 -15.56 8.88 6.24
N PRO A 8 -14.91 9.38 5.18
CA PRO A 8 -13.45 9.32 5.05
C PRO A 8 -12.68 9.98 6.22
N GLU A 9 -13.32 10.85 7.00
CA GLU A 9 -12.71 11.53 8.16
C GLU A 9 -12.96 10.80 9.48
N SER A 10 -13.89 9.84 9.52
CA SER A 10 -14.32 9.17 10.75
C SER A 10 -13.18 8.46 11.50
N TRP A 11 -12.09 8.08 10.82
CA TRP A 11 -10.92 7.48 11.45
C TRP A 11 -10.16 8.45 12.37
N ARG A 12 -10.21 9.76 12.12
CA ARG A 12 -9.50 10.78 12.92
C ARG A 12 -9.99 10.87 14.36
N GLY A 13 -11.19 10.36 14.64
CA GLY A 13 -11.76 10.25 16.00
C GLY A 13 -11.43 8.95 16.72
N LYS A 14 -10.55 8.10 16.16
CA LYS A 14 -10.13 6.81 16.76
C LYS A 14 -8.68 6.89 17.23
N PRO A 15 -8.26 6.05 18.21
CA PRO A 15 -6.84 5.89 18.52
C PRO A 15 -6.05 5.52 17.25
N ILE A 16 -4.92 6.18 17.05
CA ILE A 16 -4.03 5.95 15.90
C ILE A 16 -2.61 5.71 16.38
N GLU A 17 -1.97 4.71 15.77
CA GLU A 17 -0.58 4.35 15.97
C GLU A 17 0.21 4.58 14.68
N GLN A 18 1.54 4.68 14.77
CA GLN A 18 2.46 4.73 13.62
C GLN A 18 2.35 5.97 12.70
N ALA A 19 1.42 6.88 12.97
CA ALA A 19 1.33 8.15 12.27
C ALA A 19 2.57 9.02 12.54
N PRO A 20 3.16 9.65 11.51
CA PRO A 20 4.20 10.64 11.72
C PRO A 20 3.63 11.89 12.44
N VAL A 21 4.47 12.57 13.20
CA VAL A 21 4.16 13.87 13.79
C VAL A 21 4.65 14.95 12.83
N TYR A 22 3.72 15.64 12.18
CA TYR A 22 4.03 16.79 11.34
C TYR A 22 4.12 18.06 12.19
N PRO A 23 5.18 18.88 12.04
CA PRO A 23 5.35 20.09 12.84
C PRO A 23 4.37 21.21 12.48
N ASP A 24 3.91 21.27 11.22
CA ASP A 24 2.96 22.27 10.73
C ASP A 24 1.63 21.60 10.29
N PRO A 25 0.57 21.70 11.11
CA PRO A 25 -0.75 21.19 10.76
C PRO A 25 -1.41 21.93 9.58
N ALA A 26 -1.08 23.20 9.35
CA ALA A 26 -1.64 23.98 8.25
C ALA A 26 -1.03 23.57 6.92
N GLU A 27 0.29 23.30 6.89
CA GLU A 27 0.99 22.73 5.74
C GLU A 27 0.43 21.33 5.40
N LEU A 28 0.29 20.46 6.40
CA LEU A 28 -0.33 19.14 6.22
C LEU A 28 -1.71 19.24 5.59
N ALA A 29 -2.59 20.11 6.13
CA ALA A 29 -3.92 20.32 5.59
C ALA A 29 -3.89 20.89 4.17
N GLY A 30 -2.87 21.70 3.83
CA GLY A 30 -2.62 22.19 2.48
C GLY A 30 -2.32 21.05 1.49
N VAL A 31 -1.40 20.17 1.86
CA VAL A 31 -1.03 18.99 1.05
C VAL A 31 -2.20 18.03 0.90
N GLU A 32 -2.95 17.75 1.97
CA GLU A 32 -4.14 16.90 1.91
C GLU A 32 -5.20 17.45 0.93
N ARG A 33 -5.45 18.77 0.94
CA ARG A 33 -6.37 19.41 -0.02
C ARG A 33 -5.88 19.29 -1.46
N GLN A 34 -4.58 19.49 -1.69
CA GLN A 34 -4.00 19.36 -3.01
C GLN A 34 -4.14 17.93 -3.55
N LEU A 35 -3.77 16.92 -2.74
CA LEU A 35 -3.89 15.50 -3.10
C LEU A 35 -5.34 15.09 -3.34
N GLY A 36 -6.28 15.61 -2.53
CA GLY A 36 -7.72 15.39 -2.72
C GLY A 36 -8.27 15.94 -4.04
N GLY A 37 -7.57 16.88 -4.68
CA GLY A 37 -7.90 17.42 -6.00
C GLY A 37 -7.31 16.67 -7.19
N PHE A 38 -6.42 15.70 -6.97
CA PHE A 38 -5.80 14.94 -8.06
C PHE A 38 -6.67 13.78 -8.56
N PRO A 39 -6.46 13.32 -9.81
CA PRO A 39 -7.13 12.14 -10.32
C PRO A 39 -6.84 10.91 -9.45
N PRO A 40 -7.82 10.00 -9.27
CA PRO A 40 -7.59 8.76 -8.55
C PRO A 40 -6.65 7.84 -9.32
N LEU A 41 -5.86 7.03 -8.60
CA LEU A 41 -4.98 6.02 -9.20
C LEU A 41 -5.74 4.84 -9.81
N VAL A 42 -6.93 4.55 -9.28
CA VAL A 42 -7.77 3.42 -9.70
C VAL A 42 -9.23 3.83 -9.77
N PHE A 43 -9.98 3.19 -10.66
CA PHE A 43 -11.41 3.35 -10.77
C PHE A 43 -12.16 2.41 -9.80
N ALA A 44 -13.31 2.86 -9.30
CA ALA A 44 -14.15 2.03 -8.42
C ALA A 44 -14.58 0.70 -9.07
N GLY A 45 -14.67 0.65 -10.41
CA GLY A 45 -14.95 -0.57 -11.16
C GLY A 45 -13.84 -1.63 -11.04
N GLU A 46 -12.58 -1.18 -11.00
CA GLU A 46 -11.41 -2.05 -10.86
C GLU A 46 -11.35 -2.65 -9.46
N ALA A 47 -11.60 -1.85 -8.42
CA ALA A 47 -11.71 -2.33 -7.05
C ALA A 47 -12.85 -3.37 -6.89
N ARG A 48 -14.01 -3.14 -7.51
CA ARG A 48 -15.12 -4.12 -7.53
C ARG A 48 -14.74 -5.40 -8.28
N LYS A 49 -13.97 -5.29 -9.37
CA LYS A 49 -13.46 -6.46 -10.12
C LYS A 49 -12.49 -7.26 -9.27
N LEU A 50 -11.55 -6.60 -8.59
CA LEU A 50 -10.62 -7.26 -7.65
C LEU A 50 -11.37 -7.94 -6.51
N LYS A 51 -12.37 -7.28 -5.91
CA LYS A 51 -13.20 -7.89 -4.85
C LYS A 51 -13.88 -9.19 -5.30
N ARG A 52 -14.40 -9.24 -6.53
CA ARG A 52 -14.97 -10.48 -7.09
C ARG A 52 -13.91 -11.56 -7.26
N ALA A 53 -12.73 -11.21 -7.79
CA ALA A 53 -11.63 -12.14 -7.96
C ALA A 53 -11.13 -12.71 -6.62
N LEU A 54 -11.03 -11.87 -5.58
CA LEU A 54 -10.72 -12.31 -4.22
C LEU A 54 -11.82 -13.19 -3.61
N GLY A 55 -13.08 -13.00 -4.01
CA GLY A 55 -14.17 -13.91 -3.66
C GLY A 55 -13.92 -15.33 -4.18
N SER A 56 -13.50 -15.47 -5.44
CA SER A 56 -13.11 -16.78 -5.99
C SER A 56 -11.89 -17.37 -5.26
N VAL A 57 -10.92 -16.55 -4.85
CA VAL A 57 -9.80 -17.03 -4.02
C VAL A 57 -10.31 -17.56 -2.67
N ALA A 58 -11.20 -16.84 -2.00
CA ALA A 58 -11.77 -17.25 -0.72
C ALA A 58 -12.59 -18.56 -0.83
N ASN A 59 -13.20 -18.81 -1.99
CA ASN A 59 -13.92 -20.05 -2.29
C ASN A 59 -13.02 -21.22 -2.75
N GLY A 60 -11.70 -21.01 -2.85
CA GLY A 60 -10.77 -22.03 -3.34
C GLY A 60 -10.79 -22.25 -4.85
N GLU A 61 -11.42 -21.35 -5.61
CA GLU A 61 -11.53 -21.39 -7.08
C GLU A 61 -10.34 -20.71 -7.78
N ALA A 62 -9.53 -19.96 -7.03
CA ALA A 62 -8.37 -19.22 -7.51
C ALA A 62 -7.28 -19.11 -6.43
N PHE A 63 -6.07 -18.74 -6.82
CA PHE A 63 -4.94 -18.48 -5.92
C PHE A 63 -4.55 -17.01 -5.93
N LEU A 64 -4.21 -16.43 -4.77
CA LEU A 64 -3.70 -15.04 -4.68
C LEU A 64 -2.17 -15.05 -4.67
N LEU A 65 -1.58 -14.40 -5.67
CA LEU A 65 -0.17 -14.02 -5.67
C LEU A 65 -0.06 -12.52 -5.36
N GLN A 66 0.51 -12.19 -4.20
CA GLN A 66 0.83 -10.82 -3.83
C GLN A 66 2.33 -10.67 -3.59
N GLY A 67 2.97 -9.70 -4.24
CA GLY A 67 4.42 -9.53 -4.18
C GLY A 67 4.88 -8.18 -4.71
N GLY A 68 6.11 -7.81 -4.37
CA GLY A 68 6.73 -6.53 -4.71
C GLY A 68 7.60 -6.03 -3.58
N ASP A 69 7.98 -4.76 -3.65
CA ASP A 69 9.00 -4.20 -2.77
C ASP A 69 8.59 -4.20 -1.31
N CYS A 70 9.60 -4.24 -0.44
CA CYS A 70 9.38 -4.00 0.97
C CYS A 70 8.91 -2.55 1.14
N ALA A 71 9.76 -1.57 0.84
CA ALA A 71 9.41 -0.15 0.75
C ALA A 71 9.81 0.33 -0.65
N GLU A 72 8.92 1.04 -1.33
CA GLU A 72 9.31 1.79 -2.53
C GLU A 72 10.15 3.01 -2.11
N SER A 73 11.18 3.35 -2.88
CA SER A 73 12.06 4.50 -2.65
C SER A 73 12.00 5.45 -3.83
N PHE A 74 11.97 6.76 -3.58
CA PHE A 74 12.02 7.76 -4.66
C PHE A 74 13.32 7.71 -5.46
N ALA A 75 14.44 7.35 -4.81
CA ALA A 75 15.74 7.24 -5.48
C ALA A 75 15.79 6.05 -6.45
N GLU A 76 14.98 5.02 -6.20
CA GLU A 76 14.95 3.77 -6.97
C GLU A 76 13.69 3.65 -7.83
N HIS A 77 12.86 4.70 -7.91
CA HIS A 77 11.64 4.69 -8.71
C HIS A 77 11.94 4.94 -10.20
N SER A 78 12.37 3.89 -10.89
CA SER A 78 12.73 3.92 -12.32
C SER A 78 11.90 2.95 -13.15
N ALA A 79 11.76 3.25 -14.44
CA ALA A 79 11.05 2.39 -15.39
C ALA A 79 11.69 0.99 -15.49
N ASP A 80 13.02 0.89 -15.36
CA ASP A 80 13.75 -0.38 -15.38
C ASP A 80 13.40 -1.24 -14.17
N ASN A 81 13.38 -0.66 -12.97
CA ASN A 81 13.03 -1.38 -11.75
C ASN A 81 11.57 -1.86 -11.78
N ILE A 82 10.66 -1.01 -12.24
CA ILE A 82 9.24 -1.39 -12.42
C ILE A 82 9.13 -2.56 -13.41
N ARG A 83 9.78 -2.46 -14.58
CA ARG A 83 9.78 -3.52 -15.60
C ARG A 83 10.29 -4.84 -15.03
N ASP A 84 11.42 -4.80 -14.33
CA ASP A 84 12.08 -6.01 -13.85
C ASP A 84 11.29 -6.65 -12.69
N PHE A 85 10.62 -5.85 -11.85
CA PHE A 85 9.58 -6.35 -10.94
C PHE A 85 8.46 -7.07 -11.70
N PHE A 86 7.86 -6.44 -12.71
CA PHE A 86 6.77 -7.05 -13.49
C PHE A 86 7.20 -8.36 -14.16
N ARG A 87 8.45 -8.45 -14.65
CA ARG A 87 8.99 -9.68 -15.26
C ARG A 87 9.00 -10.85 -14.27
N VAL A 88 9.60 -10.65 -13.09
CA VAL A 88 9.67 -11.69 -12.05
C VAL A 88 8.26 -12.05 -11.58
N PHE A 89 7.42 -11.05 -11.35
CA PHE A 89 6.06 -11.25 -10.85
C PHE A 89 5.18 -12.04 -11.83
N LEU A 90 5.27 -11.74 -13.13
CA LEU A 90 4.55 -12.48 -14.16
C LEU A 90 5.11 -13.89 -14.36
N GLN A 91 6.42 -14.08 -14.25
CA GLN A 91 7.03 -15.41 -14.30
C GLN A 91 6.50 -16.32 -13.18
N MET A 92 6.45 -15.82 -11.94
CA MET A 92 5.85 -16.54 -10.81
C MET A 92 4.37 -16.86 -11.05
N ALA A 93 3.61 -15.90 -11.57
CA ALA A 93 2.19 -16.10 -11.83
C ALA A 93 1.93 -17.20 -12.87
N VAL A 94 2.74 -17.27 -13.93
CA VAL A 94 2.63 -18.32 -14.96
C VAL A 94 2.95 -19.69 -14.37
N VAL A 95 4.03 -19.80 -13.59
CA VAL A 95 4.41 -21.06 -12.92
C VAL A 95 3.30 -21.53 -11.97
N LEU A 96 2.77 -20.63 -11.14
CA LEU A 96 1.69 -20.97 -10.20
C LEU A 96 0.39 -21.37 -10.92
N THR A 97 0.05 -20.68 -12.02
CA THR A 97 -1.15 -21.00 -12.80
C THR A 97 -1.06 -22.42 -13.36
N PHE A 98 0.11 -22.81 -13.88
CA PHE A 98 0.32 -24.15 -14.43
C PHE A 98 0.36 -25.22 -13.33
N ALA A 99 1.14 -25.01 -12.27
CA ALA A 99 1.35 -26.01 -11.22
C ALA A 99 0.12 -26.23 -10.34
N ALA A 100 -0.65 -25.17 -10.05
CA ALA A 100 -1.86 -25.27 -9.23
C ALA A 100 -3.11 -25.64 -10.04
N ALA A 101 -3.03 -25.69 -11.37
CA ALA A 101 -4.17 -25.85 -12.28
C ALA A 101 -5.35 -24.90 -11.94
N SER A 102 -5.02 -23.69 -11.43
CA SER A 102 -5.98 -22.75 -10.87
C SER A 102 -5.65 -21.32 -11.31
N PRO A 103 -6.66 -20.47 -11.59
CA PRO A 103 -6.44 -19.06 -11.90
C PRO A 103 -5.66 -18.34 -10.80
N VAL A 104 -4.67 -17.53 -11.18
CA VAL A 104 -3.91 -16.70 -10.23
C VAL A 104 -4.36 -15.24 -10.30
N VAL A 105 -4.87 -14.70 -9.18
CA VAL A 105 -5.10 -13.28 -8.96
C VAL A 105 -3.78 -12.62 -8.57
N LYS A 106 -3.39 -11.59 -9.30
CA LYS A 106 -2.08 -10.93 -9.22
C LYS A 106 -2.23 -9.55 -8.56
N VAL A 107 -1.59 -9.34 -7.42
CA VAL A 107 -1.60 -8.05 -6.69
C VAL A 107 -0.17 -7.58 -6.43
N GLY A 108 0.23 -6.48 -7.08
CA GLY A 108 1.55 -5.89 -6.86
C GLY A 108 1.60 -5.05 -5.58
N ARG A 109 2.73 -5.10 -4.86
CA ARG A 109 3.14 -4.07 -3.90
C ARG A 109 3.93 -3.02 -4.66
N ILE A 110 3.21 -2.06 -5.25
CA ILE A 110 3.74 -1.05 -6.18
C ILE A 110 2.82 0.17 -6.20
N ALA A 111 3.35 1.33 -6.58
CA ALA A 111 2.60 2.59 -6.77
C ALA A 111 1.96 3.12 -5.47
N GLY A 112 2.62 2.91 -4.33
CA GLY A 112 2.13 3.46 -3.05
C GLY A 112 2.73 2.85 -1.78
N GLN A 113 3.69 1.92 -1.89
CA GLN A 113 4.29 1.21 -0.76
C GLN A 113 5.41 2.04 -0.08
N PHE A 114 5.16 3.33 0.14
CA PHE A 114 6.13 4.29 0.68
C PHE A 114 6.09 4.45 2.20
N ALA A 115 5.10 3.90 2.90
CA ALA A 115 5.01 4.04 4.37
C ALA A 115 5.37 2.74 5.09
N LYS A 116 6.11 2.85 6.20
CA LYS A 116 6.57 1.75 7.05
C LYS A 116 6.28 1.99 8.53
N PRO A 117 5.67 1.01 9.22
CA PRO A 117 5.63 1.03 10.66
C PRO A 117 7.03 0.80 11.23
N ARG A 118 7.27 1.34 12.42
CA ARG A 118 8.54 1.23 13.14
C ARG A 118 8.27 0.79 14.57
N SER A 119 9.13 -0.09 15.08
CA SER A 119 9.02 -0.60 16.45
C SER A 119 9.36 0.48 17.49
N ALA A 120 10.18 1.46 17.12
CA ALA A 120 10.55 2.60 17.95
C ALA A 120 10.34 3.93 17.18
N PRO A 121 10.02 5.03 17.86
CA PRO A 121 9.83 6.34 17.22
C PRO A 121 11.14 7.00 16.80
N SER A 122 12.25 6.68 17.46
CA SER A 122 13.59 7.21 17.21
C SER A 122 14.62 6.09 17.08
N GLU A 123 15.79 6.43 16.58
CA GLU A 123 16.97 5.58 16.43
C GLU A 123 18.19 6.36 16.93
N VAL A 124 19.05 5.69 17.71
CA VAL A 124 20.25 6.30 18.28
C VAL A 124 21.49 5.69 17.63
N GLN A 125 22.32 6.53 17.02
CA GLN A 125 23.60 6.12 16.44
C GLN A 125 24.70 7.05 16.96
N ASP A 126 25.75 6.45 17.54
CA ASP A 126 26.90 7.19 18.09
C ASP A 126 26.54 8.32 19.07
N GLY A 127 25.46 8.12 19.85
CA GLY A 127 24.96 9.09 20.83
C GLY A 127 24.04 10.18 20.25
N VAL A 128 23.77 10.16 18.94
CA VAL A 128 22.83 11.07 18.28
C VAL A 128 21.48 10.36 18.12
N GLU A 129 20.41 10.95 18.64
CA GLU A 129 19.04 10.46 18.49
C GLU A 129 18.34 11.17 17.32
N LEU A 130 17.77 10.37 16.40
CA LEU A 130 17.02 10.85 15.24
C LEU A 130 15.65 10.15 15.16
N PRO A 131 14.64 10.77 14.53
CA PRO A 131 13.40 10.09 14.21
C PRO A 131 13.64 8.86 13.33
N SER A 132 12.96 7.76 13.64
CA SER A 132 12.99 6.56 12.81
C SER A 132 12.46 6.85 11.40
N TYR A 133 13.17 6.39 10.36
CA TYR A 133 12.72 6.48 8.96
C TYR A 133 11.43 5.67 8.73
N ARG A 134 10.33 6.32 8.36
CA ARG A 134 9.00 5.67 8.24
C ARG A 134 8.66 5.23 6.82
N GLY A 135 9.66 4.76 6.08
CA GLY A 135 9.50 4.27 4.71
C GLY A 135 9.71 5.36 3.69
#